data_AF-A0AA97ECQ0-F1
#
_entry.id   AF-A0AA97ECQ0-F1
#
_cell.length_a   1.000
_cell.length_b   1.000
_cell.length_c   1.000
_cell.angle_alpha   90.00
_cell.angle_beta   90.00
_cell.angle_gamma   90.00
#
_symmetry.space_group_name_H-M   'P 1'
#
loop_
_entity.id
_entity.type
_entity.pdbx_description
1 polymer ?
#
loop_
_entity_poly.entity_id
_entity_poly.type
_entity_poly.pdbx_seq_one_letter_code
_entity_poly.pdbx_strand_id
1 'polypeptide(L)'
;MSRPSISVVGSLAVGISLLAGGLPALAHKTEVSGDVAGTWHLEPNHSARAGEPARVWVALTQQGGRVIPLEQCDCTLAVYRANQTDSAPVMQPTLTAMSPESFENIPGAEITFPEVGEYRIVLTGNPTADATFAPFELSYTTVVAAGSARAMTPPPQPAVQDSLEPLAASDRRFLWPAIAVSGVGLAIAALLLLRQQKLPRS
;
A
#
# COMPACT_ATOMS: atom_id res chain seq x y z
N MET A 1 -73.33 16.25 15.60
CA MET A 1 -72.46 16.88 16.62
C MET A 1 -71.05 17.00 16.03
N SER A 2 -70.46 18.19 16.20
CA SER A 2 -69.21 18.67 15.59
C SER A 2 -67.94 18.11 16.25
N ARG A 3 -66.90 17.84 15.42
CA ARG A 3 -65.42 18.05 15.55
C ARG A 3 -64.69 17.60 16.86
N PRO A 4 -63.36 17.29 16.86
CA PRO A 4 -62.34 17.77 15.92
C PRO A 4 -61.30 16.77 15.39
N SER A 5 -60.64 17.21 14.32
CA SER A 5 -59.34 16.76 13.84
C SER A 5 -58.23 16.99 14.87
N ILE A 6 -57.29 16.06 14.99
CA ILE A 6 -55.94 16.33 15.47
C ILE A 6 -54.96 15.66 14.52
N SER A 7 -54.36 16.48 13.66
CA SER A 7 -53.07 16.18 13.02
C SER A 7 -52.00 16.15 14.09
N VAL A 8 -51.21 15.08 14.15
CA VAL A 8 -49.86 15.16 14.70
C VAL A 8 -48.89 14.78 13.60
N VAL A 9 -48.26 15.84 13.08
CA VAL A 9 -47.02 15.81 12.31
C VAL A 9 -45.93 15.31 13.26
N GLY A 10 -45.36 14.14 13.00
CA GLY A 10 -44.22 13.57 13.73
C GLY A 10 -43.05 13.39 12.79
N SER A 11 -42.10 14.32 12.86
CA SER A 11 -40.95 14.49 11.98
C SER A 11 -40.12 13.24 11.71
N LEU A 12 -39.74 13.11 10.43
CA LEU A 12 -38.60 12.35 9.95
C LEU A 12 -37.36 12.61 10.81
N ALA A 13 -36.78 11.56 11.36
CA ALA A 13 -35.36 11.50 11.71
C ALA A 13 -34.75 10.30 10.97
N VAL A 14 -34.58 10.46 9.66
CA VAL A 14 -33.75 9.55 8.85
C VAL A 14 -32.29 9.87 9.18
N GLY A 15 -31.76 9.19 10.19
CA GLY A 15 -30.33 9.22 10.50
C GLY A 15 -29.56 8.45 9.43
N ILE A 16 -29.14 9.14 8.38
CA ILE A 16 -28.19 8.63 7.38
C ILE A 16 -26.81 8.56 8.06
N SER A 17 -26.51 7.42 8.68
CA SER A 17 -25.13 7.03 9.01
C SER A 17 -24.55 6.23 7.83
N LEU A 18 -24.12 6.94 6.78
CA LEU A 18 -23.31 6.39 5.70
C LEU A 18 -21.95 7.09 5.67
N LEU A 19 -21.01 6.69 6.53
CA LEU A 19 -19.59 7.03 6.37
C LEU A 19 -18.72 5.92 6.96
N ALA A 20 -18.68 4.78 6.28
CA ALA A 20 -17.61 3.80 6.39
C ALA A 20 -17.19 3.39 4.99
N GLY A 21 -16.70 4.37 4.21
CA GLY A 21 -15.96 4.08 2.99
C GLY A 21 -14.63 3.45 3.40
N GLY A 22 -14.54 2.12 3.31
CA GLY A 22 -13.26 1.44 3.35
C GLY A 22 -12.37 2.05 2.27
N LEU A 23 -11.11 2.33 2.62
CA LEU A 23 -10.08 2.62 1.62
C LEU A 23 -10.14 1.50 0.57
N PRO A 24 -10.02 1.79 -0.73
CA PRO A 24 -9.90 0.73 -1.72
C PRO A 24 -8.70 -0.13 -1.30
N ALA A 25 -8.96 -1.38 -0.91
CA ALA A 25 -7.91 -2.38 -0.93
C ALA A 25 -7.34 -2.35 -2.35
N LEU A 26 -6.02 -2.31 -2.51
CA LEU A 26 -5.39 -2.59 -3.79
C LEU A 26 -5.73 -4.04 -4.11
N ALA A 27 -6.91 -4.22 -4.70
CA ALA A 27 -7.44 -5.51 -5.08
C ALA A 27 -6.51 -6.06 -6.14
N HIS A 28 -6.18 -7.34 -6.00
CA HIS A 28 -5.33 -8.09 -6.91
C HIS A 28 -5.68 -7.73 -8.35
N LYS A 29 -4.67 -7.32 -9.11
CA LYS A 29 -4.88 -6.90 -10.49
C LYS A 29 -4.91 -8.17 -11.35
N THR A 30 -6.08 -8.48 -11.89
CA THR A 30 -6.25 -9.58 -12.85
C THR A 30 -6.22 -9.03 -14.27
N GLU A 31 -5.39 -9.63 -15.11
CA GLU A 31 -5.29 -9.36 -16.54
C GLU A 31 -5.68 -10.61 -17.33
N VAL A 32 -6.20 -10.44 -18.55
CA VAL A 32 -6.63 -11.54 -19.41
C VAL A 32 -6.03 -11.37 -20.81
N SER A 33 -5.52 -12.45 -21.36
CA SER A 33 -4.99 -12.53 -22.72
C SER A 33 -5.37 -13.87 -23.34
N GLY A 34 -6.22 -13.84 -24.37
CA GLY A 34 -6.80 -15.05 -24.94
C GLY A 34 -7.64 -15.82 -23.91
N ASP A 35 -7.28 -17.09 -23.70
CA ASP A 35 -7.90 -17.98 -22.72
C ASP A 35 -7.11 -18.07 -21.40
N VAL A 36 -6.11 -17.20 -21.20
CA VAL A 36 -5.29 -17.13 -19.98
C VAL A 36 -5.65 -15.87 -19.18
N ALA A 37 -5.88 -16.04 -17.89
CA ALA A 37 -5.98 -14.97 -16.92
C ALA A 37 -4.82 -15.09 -15.91
N GLY A 38 -4.25 -13.95 -15.50
CA GLY A 38 -3.25 -13.90 -14.44
C GLY A 38 -3.64 -12.89 -13.37
N THR A 39 -3.68 -13.36 -12.13
CA THR A 39 -3.89 -12.50 -10.97
C THR A 39 -2.55 -12.19 -10.33
N TRP A 40 -2.17 -10.92 -10.39
CA TRP A 40 -0.86 -10.44 -9.95
C TRP A 40 -0.83 -10.13 -8.48
N HIS A 41 0.25 -10.54 -7.82
CA HIS A 41 0.60 -10.14 -6.47
C HIS A 41 2.04 -9.65 -6.43
N LEU A 42 2.25 -8.54 -5.74
CA LEU A 42 3.56 -7.97 -5.46
C LEU A 42 3.68 -7.77 -3.96
N GLU A 43 4.68 -8.37 -3.34
CA GLU A 43 4.91 -8.29 -1.91
C GLU A 43 6.02 -7.28 -1.57
N PRO A 44 5.92 -6.58 -0.43
CA PRO A 44 4.80 -6.61 0.51
C PRO A 44 3.62 -5.74 0.04
N ASN A 45 2.39 -6.26 0.15
CA ASN A 45 1.12 -5.51 0.02
C ASN A 45 1.03 -4.56 -1.19
N HIS A 46 1.46 -5.02 -2.37
CA HIS A 46 1.50 -4.26 -3.63
C HIS A 46 2.30 -2.94 -3.56
N SER A 47 3.18 -2.84 -2.56
CA SER A 47 3.88 -1.60 -2.19
C SER A 47 5.38 -1.86 -2.05
N ALA A 48 6.00 -2.28 -3.15
CA ALA A 48 7.44 -2.53 -3.19
C ALA A 48 8.25 -1.24 -2.93
N ARG A 49 9.46 -1.41 -2.40
CA ARG A 49 10.37 -0.32 -2.06
C ARG A 49 11.68 -0.47 -2.83
N ALA A 50 12.23 0.65 -3.28
CA ALA A 50 13.50 0.68 -3.99
C ALA A 50 14.64 0.20 -3.10
N GLY A 51 15.49 -0.69 -3.62
CA GLY A 51 16.63 -1.27 -2.90
C GLY A 51 16.26 -2.31 -1.84
N GLU A 52 14.98 -2.67 -1.70
CA GLU A 52 14.52 -3.73 -0.81
C GLU A 52 14.01 -4.93 -1.62
N PRO A 53 14.18 -6.18 -1.12
CA PRO A 53 13.64 -7.36 -1.77
C PRO A 53 12.11 -7.31 -1.77
N ALA A 54 11.53 -7.64 -2.91
CA ALA A 54 10.12 -7.79 -3.15
C ALA A 54 9.88 -9.11 -3.88
N ARG A 55 8.72 -9.73 -3.65
CA ARG A 55 8.36 -10.97 -4.33
C ARG A 55 7.18 -10.71 -5.24
N VAL A 56 7.27 -11.13 -6.50
CA VAL A 56 6.16 -11.09 -7.44
C VAL A 56 5.76 -12.50 -7.80
N TRP A 57 4.46 -12.75 -7.86
CA TRP A 57 3.92 -14.02 -8.35
C TRP A 57 2.60 -13.79 -9.07
N VAL A 58 2.28 -14.69 -9.99
CA VAL A 58 1.11 -14.58 -10.85
C VAL A 58 0.33 -15.89 -10.80
N ALA A 59 -0.86 -15.84 -10.21
CA ALA A 59 -1.78 -16.96 -10.28
C ALA A 59 -2.35 -17.05 -11.71
N LEU A 60 -1.72 -17.88 -12.54
CA LEU A 60 -2.16 -18.15 -13.90
C LEU A 60 -3.28 -19.18 -13.91
N THR A 61 -4.36 -18.86 -14.61
CA THR A 61 -5.47 -19.78 -14.84
C THR A 61 -5.88 -19.75 -16.30
N GLN A 62 -6.21 -20.91 -16.85
CA GLN A 62 -6.91 -21.00 -18.13
C GLN A 62 -8.41 -20.81 -17.92
N GLN A 63 -9.13 -20.46 -18.99
CA GLN A 63 -10.59 -20.50 -19.04
C GLN A 63 -11.13 -21.81 -18.41
N GLY A 64 -12.13 -21.66 -17.54
CA GLY A 64 -12.62 -22.76 -16.70
C GLY A 64 -11.95 -22.84 -15.32
N GLY A 65 -10.99 -21.95 -15.02
CA GLY A 65 -10.39 -21.80 -13.69
C GLY A 65 -9.28 -22.81 -13.38
N ARG A 66 -8.80 -23.55 -14.39
CA ARG A 66 -7.69 -24.49 -14.23
C ARG A 66 -6.39 -23.72 -14.05
N VAL A 67 -5.67 -23.96 -12.95
CA VAL A 67 -4.35 -23.37 -12.71
C VAL A 67 -3.35 -23.83 -13.77
N ILE A 68 -2.52 -22.91 -14.24
CA ILE A 68 -1.39 -23.18 -15.13
C ILE A 68 -0.11 -23.13 -14.27
N PRO A 69 0.50 -24.28 -13.95
CA PRO A 69 1.77 -24.30 -13.22
C PRO A 69 2.93 -23.87 -14.12
N LEU A 70 4.03 -23.40 -13.51
CA LEU A 70 5.21 -22.92 -14.22
C LEU A 70 5.82 -23.99 -15.14
N GLU A 71 5.80 -25.26 -14.76
CA GLU A 71 6.31 -26.36 -15.60
C GLU A 71 5.57 -26.54 -16.94
N GLN A 72 4.32 -26.05 -17.02
CA GLN A 72 3.50 -26.07 -18.22
C GLN A 72 3.66 -24.81 -19.09
N CYS A 73 4.47 -23.86 -18.64
CA CYS A 73 4.68 -22.59 -19.32
C CYS A 73 6.17 -22.34 -19.59
N ASP A 74 6.50 -22.13 -20.87
CA ASP A 74 7.74 -21.45 -21.23
C ASP A 74 7.54 -19.94 -21.01
N CYS A 75 7.64 -19.54 -19.75
CA CYS A 75 7.31 -18.22 -19.25
C CYS A 75 8.56 -17.37 -19.08
N THR A 76 8.48 -16.08 -19.43
CA THR A 76 9.53 -15.09 -19.16
C THR A 76 8.94 -13.89 -18.42
N LEU A 77 9.65 -13.43 -17.38
CA LEU A 77 9.30 -12.24 -16.62
C LEU A 77 10.30 -11.12 -16.94
N ALA A 78 9.79 -9.96 -17.32
CA ALA A 78 10.58 -8.79 -17.63
C ALA A 78 10.02 -7.55 -16.94
N VAL A 79 10.89 -6.70 -16.39
CA VAL A 79 10.50 -5.47 -15.70
C VAL A 79 11.04 -4.29 -16.48
N TYR A 80 10.18 -3.30 -16.72
CA TYR A 80 10.49 -2.09 -17.46
C TYR A 80 10.18 -0.86 -16.61
N ARG A 81 10.85 0.26 -16.85
CA ARG A 81 10.31 1.56 -16.41
C ARG A 81 9.04 1.82 -17.21
N ALA A 82 8.00 2.33 -16.56
CA ALA A 82 6.70 2.53 -17.22
C ALA A 82 6.78 3.51 -18.40
N ASN A 83 7.68 4.50 -18.35
CA ASN A 83 7.90 5.50 -19.41
C ASN A 83 8.80 5.01 -20.55
N GLN A 84 9.25 3.74 -20.55
CA GLN A 84 10.20 3.19 -21.51
C GLN A 84 9.61 1.96 -22.20
N THR A 85 8.84 2.19 -23.27
CA THR A 85 8.15 1.11 -24.00
C THR A 85 9.06 0.35 -24.96
N ASP A 86 10.01 1.04 -25.60
CA ASP A 86 10.93 0.48 -26.62
C ASP A 86 12.35 0.23 -26.10
N SER A 87 12.52 0.13 -24.79
CA SER A 87 13.82 -0.06 -24.13
C SER A 87 14.01 -1.50 -23.69
N ALA A 88 15.27 -1.91 -23.55
CA ALA A 88 15.59 -3.15 -22.86
C ALA A 88 14.99 -3.15 -21.43
N PRO A 89 14.56 -4.31 -20.92
CA PRO A 89 14.08 -4.40 -19.55
C PRO A 89 15.19 -4.03 -18.56
N VAL A 90 14.80 -3.38 -17.46
CA VAL A 90 15.74 -3.03 -16.38
C VAL A 90 16.15 -4.25 -15.55
N MET A 91 15.37 -5.32 -15.60
CA MET A 91 15.70 -6.64 -15.07
C MET A 91 14.86 -7.72 -15.73
N GLN A 92 15.41 -8.92 -15.82
CA GLN A 92 14.73 -10.15 -16.26
C GLN A 92 14.99 -11.24 -15.21
N PRO A 93 14.24 -11.25 -14.11
CA PRO A 93 14.41 -12.25 -13.06
C PRO A 93 14.01 -13.64 -13.56
N THR A 94 14.77 -14.65 -13.14
CA THR A 94 14.43 -16.05 -13.40
C THR A 94 13.16 -16.42 -12.62
N LEU A 95 12.18 -16.99 -13.31
CA LEU A 95 10.98 -17.53 -12.68
C LEU A 95 11.29 -18.81 -11.92
N THR A 96 10.68 -18.95 -10.75
CA THR A 96 10.67 -20.19 -9.96
C THR A 96 9.23 -20.56 -9.62
N ALA A 97 8.99 -21.86 -9.41
CA ALA A 97 7.70 -22.35 -8.99
C ALA A 97 7.47 -21.96 -7.53
N MET A 98 6.35 -21.31 -7.26
CA MET A 98 5.95 -20.88 -5.92
C MET A 98 4.55 -21.39 -5.60
N SER A 99 4.27 -21.63 -4.32
CA SER A 99 2.96 -22.07 -3.85
C SER A 99 2.43 -21.16 -2.73
N PRO A 100 2.21 -19.86 -2.99
CA PRO A 100 1.63 -18.95 -2.02
C PRO A 100 0.13 -19.20 -1.88
N GLU A 101 -0.41 -18.88 -0.69
CA GLU A 101 -1.83 -18.98 -0.40
C GLU A 101 -2.39 -20.39 -0.68
N SER A 102 -3.31 -20.51 -1.65
CA SER A 102 -3.90 -21.78 -2.10
C SER A 102 -3.48 -22.17 -3.52
N PHE A 103 -2.52 -21.46 -4.13
CA PHE A 103 -2.00 -21.79 -5.45
C PHE A 103 -0.80 -22.74 -5.35
N GLU A 104 -0.62 -23.58 -6.35
CA GLU A 104 0.49 -24.54 -6.40
C GLU A 104 1.33 -24.34 -7.64
N ASN A 105 2.66 -24.32 -7.46
CA ASN A 105 3.66 -24.30 -8.53
C ASN A 105 3.47 -23.19 -9.58
N ILE A 106 2.89 -22.05 -9.19
CA ILE A 106 2.68 -20.90 -10.08
C ILE A 106 3.98 -20.15 -10.35
N PRO A 107 4.09 -19.39 -11.46
CA PRO A 107 5.24 -18.55 -11.73
C PRO A 107 5.39 -17.44 -10.68
N GLY A 108 6.59 -17.31 -10.13
CA GLY A 108 6.98 -16.16 -9.31
C GLY A 108 8.48 -15.89 -9.36
N ALA A 109 8.90 -14.77 -8.80
CA ALA A 109 10.30 -14.37 -8.71
C ALA A 109 10.55 -13.41 -7.54
N GLU A 110 11.79 -13.41 -7.05
CA GLU A 110 12.33 -12.36 -6.20
C GLU A 110 12.85 -11.22 -7.09
N ILE A 111 12.51 -9.98 -6.74
CA ILE A 111 12.89 -8.78 -7.46
C ILE A 111 13.39 -7.70 -6.50
N THR A 112 14.31 -6.86 -6.94
CA THR A 112 14.74 -5.67 -6.18
C THR A 112 14.75 -4.49 -7.13
N PHE A 113 13.76 -3.62 -7.00
CA PHE A 113 13.66 -2.43 -7.82
C PHE A 113 14.83 -1.48 -7.52
N PRO A 114 15.60 -1.04 -8.52
CA PRO A 114 16.81 -0.26 -8.25
C PRO A 114 16.52 1.14 -7.72
N GLU A 115 15.40 1.74 -8.12
CA GLU A 115 15.07 3.12 -7.76
C GLU A 115 13.56 3.31 -7.58
N VAL A 116 13.21 4.47 -7.03
CA VAL A 116 11.82 4.94 -6.94
C VAL A 116 11.27 5.18 -8.35
N GLY A 117 9.99 4.90 -8.55
CA GLY A 117 9.30 5.22 -9.79
C GLY A 117 8.22 4.22 -10.16
N GLU A 118 7.64 4.43 -11.35
CA GLU A 118 6.64 3.53 -11.90
C GLU A 118 7.29 2.47 -12.79
N TYR A 119 6.89 1.23 -12.58
CA TYR A 119 7.40 0.07 -13.31
C TYR A 119 6.25 -0.72 -13.91
N ARG A 120 6.52 -1.32 -15.07
CA ARG A 120 5.66 -2.29 -15.72
C ARG A 120 6.34 -3.65 -15.66
N ILE A 121 5.67 -4.61 -15.03
CA ILE A 121 6.08 -6.00 -14.96
C ILE A 121 5.31 -6.75 -16.03
N VAL A 122 6.01 -7.45 -16.92
CA VAL A 122 5.42 -8.16 -18.06
C VAL A 122 5.76 -9.64 -17.93
N LEU A 123 4.74 -10.48 -17.95
CA LEU A 123 4.86 -11.92 -18.06
C LEU A 123 4.39 -12.34 -19.44
N THR A 124 5.29 -12.94 -20.22
CA THR A 124 4.96 -13.61 -21.48
C THR A 124 5.05 -15.12 -21.29
N GLY A 125 4.24 -15.87 -22.02
CA GLY A 125 4.25 -17.33 -21.89
C GLY A 125 3.76 -18.02 -23.15
N ASN A 126 4.38 -19.17 -23.44
CA ASN A 126 3.91 -20.14 -24.41
C ASN A 126 3.61 -21.47 -23.71
N PRO A 127 2.61 -22.24 -24.16
CA PRO A 127 2.39 -23.58 -23.64
C PRO A 127 3.58 -24.49 -23.95
N THR A 128 3.99 -25.30 -22.98
CA THR A 128 4.86 -26.46 -23.26
C THR A 128 4.01 -27.60 -23.87
N ALA A 129 4.66 -28.63 -24.44
CA ALA A 129 4.05 -29.56 -25.40
C ALA A 129 2.66 -30.15 -25.04
N ASP A 130 2.37 -30.38 -23.76
CA ASP A 130 1.11 -30.98 -23.30
C ASP A 130 0.08 -29.95 -22.78
N ALA A 131 0.45 -28.68 -22.70
CA ALA A 131 -0.43 -27.60 -22.27
C ALA A 131 -1.26 -27.04 -23.43
N THR A 132 -2.49 -26.61 -23.13
CA THR A 132 -3.49 -26.27 -24.16
C THR A 132 -3.90 -24.80 -24.17
N PHE A 133 -3.23 -23.95 -23.40
CA PHE A 133 -3.55 -22.52 -23.35
C PHE A 133 -2.88 -21.76 -24.50
N ALA A 134 -3.47 -20.63 -24.91
CA ALA A 134 -2.91 -19.79 -25.96
C ALA A 134 -1.68 -19.02 -25.47
N PRO A 135 -0.69 -18.73 -26.34
CA PRO A 135 0.37 -17.77 -26.01
C PRO A 135 -0.19 -16.46 -25.49
N PHE A 136 0.46 -15.87 -24.49
CA PHE A 136 -0.06 -14.70 -23.79
C PHE A 136 1.02 -13.68 -23.44
N GLU A 137 0.55 -12.45 -23.22
CA GLU A 137 1.28 -11.38 -22.55
C GLU A 137 0.35 -10.74 -21.51
N LEU A 138 0.81 -10.63 -20.28
CA LEU A 138 0.11 -9.98 -19.17
C LEU A 138 1.00 -8.89 -18.57
N SER A 139 0.40 -7.78 -18.14
CA SER A 139 1.12 -6.59 -17.68
C SER A 139 0.58 -6.07 -16.35
N TYR A 140 1.46 -5.86 -15.38
CA TYR A 140 1.15 -5.24 -14.09
C TYR A 140 1.97 -3.98 -13.87
N THR A 141 1.28 -2.85 -13.70
CA THR A 141 1.92 -1.56 -13.41
C THR A 141 1.90 -1.31 -11.91
N THR A 142 3.03 -0.92 -11.35
CA THR A 142 3.19 -0.62 -9.92
C THR A 142 4.03 0.63 -9.69
N VAL A 143 3.76 1.34 -8.60
CA VAL A 143 4.61 2.44 -8.12
C VAL A 143 5.50 1.89 -7.01
N VAL A 144 6.81 2.09 -7.14
CA VAL A 144 7.82 1.70 -6.17
C VAL A 144 8.15 2.89 -5.29
N ALA A 145 7.97 2.73 -3.98
CA ALA A 145 8.25 3.77 -3.00
C ALA A 145 9.73 3.82 -2.62
N ALA A 146 10.14 4.88 -1.92
CA ALA A 146 11.47 4.95 -1.33
C ALA A 146 11.69 3.82 -0.32
N GLY A 147 12.83 3.14 -0.44
CA GLY A 147 13.31 2.21 0.56
C GLY A 147 13.96 2.91 1.75
N SER A 148 14.29 2.12 2.75
CA SER A 148 14.99 2.57 3.94
C SER A 148 16.40 3.05 3.58
N ALA A 149 16.81 4.21 4.08
CA ALA A 149 18.12 4.83 3.80
C ALA A 149 19.36 3.95 4.14
N ARG A 150 19.17 2.80 4.80
CA ARG A 150 20.21 1.81 5.07
C ARG A 150 20.59 0.94 3.86
N ALA A 151 19.72 0.80 2.86
CA ALA A 151 20.02 0.01 1.66
C ALA A 151 20.92 0.76 0.66
N MET A 152 20.98 2.09 0.76
CA MET A 152 21.91 2.93 0.02
C MET A 152 23.07 3.29 0.94
N THR A 153 24.00 2.36 1.18
CA THR A 153 25.30 2.73 1.78
C THR A 153 25.99 3.67 0.79
N PRO A 154 26.19 4.95 1.11
CA PRO A 154 27.01 5.82 0.29
C PRO A 154 28.44 5.23 0.27
N PRO A 155 29.18 5.33 -0.84
CA PRO A 155 30.61 4.98 -0.82
C PRO A 155 31.30 5.69 0.35
N PRO A 156 32.29 5.06 1.01
CA PRO A 156 32.90 5.62 2.20
C PRO A 156 33.48 7.00 1.87
N GLN A 157 32.78 8.04 2.30
CA GLN A 157 33.31 9.38 2.29
C GLN A 157 34.46 9.39 3.30
N PRO A 158 35.68 9.80 2.92
CA PRO A 158 36.77 9.92 3.88
C PRO A 158 36.33 10.85 5.01
N ALA A 159 36.40 10.35 6.24
CA ALA A 159 36.07 11.10 7.43
C ALA A 159 36.98 12.34 7.51
N VAL A 160 36.41 13.51 7.23
CA VAL A 160 37.03 14.77 7.63
C VAL A 160 36.86 14.85 9.14
N GLN A 161 37.92 14.52 9.87
CA GLN A 161 38.02 14.68 11.31
C GLN A 161 38.08 16.19 11.60
N ASP A 162 36.91 16.78 11.81
CA ASP A 162 36.84 18.13 12.36
C ASP A 162 37.24 18.04 13.83
N SER A 163 38.50 18.39 14.09
CA SER A 163 39.10 18.39 15.41
C SER A 163 38.60 19.62 16.15
N LEU A 164 37.41 19.55 16.73
CA LEU A 164 36.94 20.58 17.66
C LEU A 164 37.44 20.25 19.06
N GLU A 165 38.50 20.95 19.47
CA GLU A 165 38.94 21.03 20.87
C GLU A 165 37.75 21.37 21.79
N PRO A 166 37.56 20.67 22.92
CA PRO A 166 36.52 21.01 23.87
C PRO A 166 36.97 22.19 24.73
N LEU A 167 36.54 23.40 24.36
CA LEU A 167 36.62 24.55 25.25
C LEU A 167 35.58 24.41 26.37
N ALA A 168 36.11 24.08 27.55
CA ALA A 168 35.63 24.44 28.89
C ALA A 168 34.11 24.60 29.08
N ALA A 169 33.53 23.61 29.77
CA ALA A 169 32.24 23.70 30.42
C ALA A 169 32.16 24.95 31.31
N SER A 170 31.39 25.95 30.87
CA SER A 170 30.97 27.08 31.70
C SER A 170 29.58 26.77 32.26
N ASP A 171 29.58 26.32 33.52
CA ASP A 171 28.42 26.17 34.39
C ASP A 171 27.66 27.51 34.49
N ARG A 172 26.66 27.69 33.63
CA ARG A 172 25.64 28.73 33.79
C ARG A 172 24.34 28.09 34.20
N ARG A 173 24.21 27.91 35.52
CA ARG A 173 22.97 27.79 36.27
C ARG A 173 22.07 28.98 35.96
N PHE A 174 21.32 28.88 34.87
CA PHE A 174 20.33 29.87 34.49
C PHE A 174 19.03 29.52 35.21
N LEU A 175 18.82 30.22 36.32
CA LEU A 175 17.60 30.25 37.12
C LEU A 175 16.38 30.49 36.22
N TRP A 176 15.56 29.47 36.00
CA TRP A 176 14.21 29.64 35.47
C TRP A 176 13.26 29.99 36.62
N PRO A 177 12.56 31.13 36.60
CA PRO A 177 11.37 31.31 37.41
C PRO A 177 10.19 30.54 36.76
N ALA A 178 9.47 29.82 37.60
CA ALA A 178 8.23 29.13 37.28
C ALA A 178 7.13 30.11 36.82
N ILE A 179 6.58 29.89 35.62
CA ILE A 179 5.34 30.51 35.09
C ILE A 179 4.82 29.55 34.00
N ALA A 180 3.56 29.14 33.85
CA ALA A 180 2.36 29.14 34.69
C ALA A 180 1.41 28.08 34.10
N VAL A 181 0.67 27.41 34.97
CA VAL A 181 -0.54 26.63 34.63
C VAL A 181 -1.58 27.57 34.07
N SER A 182 -2.11 27.32 32.86
CA SER A 182 -3.43 27.84 32.41
C SER A 182 -3.82 27.26 31.04
N GLY A 183 -4.75 26.30 31.02
CA GLY A 183 -5.30 25.80 29.75
C GLY A 183 -6.37 24.71 29.82
N VAL A 184 -6.86 24.31 31.01
CA VAL A 184 -7.91 23.26 31.13
C VAL A 184 -9.13 23.72 31.95
N GLY A 185 -9.06 24.89 32.62
CA GLY A 185 -10.14 25.36 33.51
C GLY A 185 -11.35 26.02 32.83
N LEU A 186 -11.22 26.56 31.63
CA LEU A 186 -12.29 27.35 30.99
C LEU A 186 -13.39 26.50 30.33
N ALA A 187 -13.12 25.23 29.99
CA ALA A 187 -14.14 24.34 29.41
C ALA A 187 -15.12 23.80 30.48
N ILE A 188 -14.64 23.56 31.71
CA ILE A 188 -15.46 22.99 32.78
C ILE A 188 -16.41 24.05 33.37
N ALA A 189 -15.97 25.30 33.49
CA ALA A 189 -16.81 26.40 33.98
C ALA A 189 -17.99 26.71 33.02
N ALA A 190 -17.76 26.66 31.71
CA ALA A 190 -18.83 26.84 30.71
C ALA A 190 -19.85 25.68 30.75
N LEU A 191 -19.40 24.44 30.97
CA LEU A 191 -20.29 23.28 31.06
C LEU A 191 -21.18 23.31 32.31
N LEU A 192 -20.66 23.80 33.43
CA LEU A 192 -21.41 23.89 34.69
C LEU A 192 -22.44 25.04 34.68
N LEU A 193 -22.13 26.17 34.02
CA LEU A 193 -23.06 27.28 33.86
C LEU A 193 -24.24 26.93 32.94
N LEU A 194 -24.02 26.14 31.88
CA LEU A 194 -25.10 25.67 31.00
C LEU A 194 -26.03 24.65 31.67
N ARG A 195 -25.52 23.86 32.62
CA ARG A 195 -26.35 22.89 33.37
C ARG A 195 -27.30 23.58 34.35
N GLN A 196 -26.88 24.69 34.96
CA GLN A 196 -27.69 25.45 35.93
C GLN A 196 -28.87 26.20 35.28
N GLN A 197 -28.79 26.53 33.99
CA GLN A 197 -29.86 27.21 33.25
C GLN A 197 -31.02 26.27 32.83
N LYS A 198 -30.84 24.95 32.95
CA LYS A 198 -31.83 23.93 32.53
C LYS A 198 -32.65 23.31 33.66
N LEU A 199 -32.59 23.84 34.88
CA LEU A 199 -33.46 23.41 35.96
C LEU A 199 -34.70 24.31 36.03
N PRO A 200 -35.92 23.81 35.75
CA PRO A 200 -37.14 24.55 36.01
C PRO A 200 -37.31 24.74 37.52
N ARG A 201 -37.55 25.98 37.95
CA ARG A 201 -37.94 26.29 39.33
C ARG A 201 -39.37 25.78 39.53
N SER A 202 -39.55 24.78 40.39
CA SER A 202 -40.82 24.45 41.04
C SER A 202 -40.82 25.01 42.45
#